data_AF-A0A3N4JXJ6-F1
#
_entry.id   AF-A0A3N4JXJ6-F1
#
_cell.length_a   1.000
_cell.length_b   1.000
_cell.length_c   1.000
_cell.angle_alpha   90.00
_cell.angle_beta   90.00
_cell.angle_gamma   90.00
#
_symmetry.space_group_name_H-M   'P 1'
#
loop_
_entity.id
_entity.type
_entity.pdbx_description
1 polymer ?
#
loop_
_entity_poly.entity_id
_entity_poly.type
_entity_poly.pdbx_seq_one_letter_code
_entity_poly.pdbx_strand_id
1 'polypeptide(L)'
;MRHSYSENSAWTKDEVERLIQWFEDPANQQKTKKGSGITKKMIVKEIAAQIPTKEAVKVGYKYDNLMKSYRAAAKLNNQTGWGLPEQDLDEGHRCLRGNVAFYILSYQFHKF
;
A
#
# COMPACT_ATOMS: atom_id res chain seq x y z
N MET A 1 -15.30 31.42 9.64
CA MET A 1 -15.00 30.21 10.44
C MET A 1 -13.77 29.54 9.85
N ARG A 2 -12.61 29.58 10.53
CA ARG A 2 -11.42 28.84 10.12
C ARG A 2 -11.76 27.35 10.14
N HIS A 3 -11.67 26.67 8.99
CA HIS A 3 -11.65 25.22 8.97
C HIS A 3 -10.39 24.80 9.73
N SER A 4 -10.57 24.31 10.95
CA SER A 4 -9.58 23.55 11.67
C SER A 4 -9.24 22.35 10.79
N TYR A 5 -8.19 22.46 9.98
CA TYR A 5 -7.54 21.32 9.37
C TYR A 5 -7.12 20.44 10.54
N SER A 6 -7.87 19.38 10.80
CA SER A 6 -7.54 18.48 11.90
C SER A 6 -6.11 18.03 11.70
N GLU A 7 -5.30 18.10 12.76
CA GLU A 7 -3.92 17.62 12.78
C GLU A 7 -3.83 16.14 12.35
N ASN A 8 -4.97 15.44 12.32
CA ASN A 8 -5.14 14.07 11.86
C ASN A 8 -5.39 13.92 10.33
N SER A 9 -5.40 15.01 9.55
CA SER A 9 -5.66 14.96 8.10
C SER A 9 -4.43 14.64 7.27
N ALA A 10 -3.25 15.14 7.67
CA ALA A 10 -2.00 14.88 7.00
C ALA A 10 -1.40 13.54 7.47
N TRP A 11 -0.97 12.71 6.52
CA TRP A 11 -0.23 11.49 6.81
C TRP A 11 1.26 11.84 6.92
N THR A 12 1.87 11.50 8.04
CA THR A 12 3.33 11.66 8.21
C THR A 12 4.08 10.53 7.51
N LYS A 13 5.37 10.72 7.29
CA LYS A 13 6.24 9.68 6.70
C LYS A 13 6.20 8.40 7.54
N ASP A 14 6.35 8.52 8.86
CA ASP A 14 6.35 7.39 9.79
C ASP A 14 5.01 6.63 9.78
N GLU A 15 3.88 7.33 9.70
CA GLU A 15 2.56 6.70 9.60
C GLU A 15 2.42 5.89 8.30
N VAL A 16 2.94 6.43 7.20
CA VAL A 16 2.94 5.73 5.91
C VAL A 16 3.90 4.53 5.94
N GLU A 17 5.09 4.69 6.53
CA GLU A 17 6.05 3.59 6.67
C GLU A 17 5.49 2.44 7.50
N ARG A 18 4.82 2.70 8.62
CA ARG A 18 4.14 1.66 9.41
C ARG A 18 3.07 0.91 8.60
N LEU A 19 2.30 1.66 7.81
CA LEU A 19 1.29 1.07 6.95
C LEU A 19 1.94 0.17 5.88
N ILE A 20 3.03 0.63 5.27
CA ILE A 20 3.80 -0.15 4.28
C ILE A 20 4.40 -1.42 4.93
N GLN A 21 5.05 -1.29 6.09
CA GLN A 21 5.64 -2.42 6.83
C GLN A 21 4.59 -3.49 7.14
N TRP A 22 3.36 -3.08 7.51
CA TRP A 22 2.26 -4.04 7.69
C TRP A 22 1.99 -4.86 6.43
N PHE A 23 2.06 -4.25 5.24
CA PHE A 23 1.85 -4.93 3.96
C PHE A 23 3.07 -5.73 3.47
N GLU A 24 4.28 -5.41 3.91
CA GLU A 24 5.49 -6.18 3.59
C GLU A 24 5.58 -7.47 4.38
N ASP A 25 4.98 -7.52 5.56
CA ASP A 25 4.93 -8.74 6.39
C ASP A 25 4.23 -9.89 5.63
N PRO A 26 4.95 -11.00 5.34
CA PRO A 26 4.39 -12.13 4.61
C PRO A 26 3.14 -12.72 5.25
N ALA A 27 3.01 -12.69 6.58
CA ALA A 27 1.83 -13.19 7.29
C ALA A 27 0.61 -12.30 7.02
N ASN A 28 0.80 -10.99 6.96
CA ASN A 28 -0.26 -10.03 6.66
C ASN A 28 -0.65 -10.06 5.18
N GLN A 29 0.29 -10.34 4.28
CA GLN A 29 -0.02 -10.55 2.86
C GLN A 29 -1.00 -11.69 2.66
N GLN A 30 -0.87 -12.80 3.39
CA GLN A 30 -1.84 -13.91 3.31
C GLN A 30 -3.25 -13.45 3.71
N LYS A 31 -3.37 -12.54 4.70
CA LYS A 31 -4.68 -12.00 5.13
C LYS A 31 -5.37 -11.22 4.00
N THR A 32 -4.60 -10.56 3.14
CA THR A 32 -5.13 -9.76 2.01
C THR A 32 -5.55 -10.61 0.79
N LYS A 33 -5.19 -11.91 0.75
CA LYS A 33 -5.52 -12.79 -0.37
C LYS A 33 -7.00 -13.14 -0.41
N LYS A 34 -7.52 -13.32 -1.62
CA LYS A 34 -8.88 -13.83 -1.84
C LYS A 34 -8.99 -15.22 -1.23
N GLY A 35 -10.02 -15.44 -0.39
CA GLY A 35 -10.24 -16.71 0.29
C GLY A 35 -9.57 -16.85 1.67
N SER A 36 -8.89 -15.82 2.17
CA SER A 36 -8.28 -15.84 3.51
C SER A 36 -9.28 -15.90 4.67
N GLY A 37 -10.56 -15.66 4.42
CA GLY A 37 -11.59 -15.51 5.46
C GLY A 37 -11.46 -14.21 6.29
N ILE A 38 -10.40 -13.42 6.08
CA ILE A 38 -10.18 -12.17 6.80
C ILE A 38 -10.91 -11.03 6.10
N THR A 39 -11.71 -10.29 6.87
CA THR A 39 -12.43 -9.13 6.35
C THR A 39 -11.54 -7.90 6.31
N LYS A 40 -11.81 -6.99 5.38
CA LYS A 40 -11.17 -5.65 5.35
C LYS A 40 -11.26 -4.94 6.70
N LYS A 41 -12.39 -5.06 7.41
CA LYS A 41 -12.59 -4.43 8.72
C LYS A 41 -11.57 -4.92 9.76
N MET A 42 -11.23 -6.21 9.73
CA MET A 42 -10.20 -6.79 10.61
C MET A 42 -8.82 -6.25 10.26
N ILE A 43 -8.46 -6.20 8.98
CA ILE A 43 -7.19 -5.64 8.51
C ILE A 43 -7.05 -4.18 8.93
N VAL A 44 -8.08 -3.36 8.68
CA VAL A 44 -8.08 -1.94 9.06
C VAL A 44 -7.95 -1.76 10.57
N LYS A 45 -8.57 -2.64 11.37
CA LYS A 45 -8.43 -2.61 12.83
C LYS A 45 -6.99 -2.92 13.27
N GLU A 46 -6.35 -3.92 12.65
CA GLU A 46 -4.94 -4.25 12.93
C GLU A 46 -3.99 -3.11 12.57
N ILE A 47 -4.16 -2.51 11.39
CA ILE A 47 -3.33 -1.36 10.97
C ILE A 47 -3.57 -0.15 11.87
N ALA A 48 -4.83 0.15 12.22
CA ALA A 48 -5.15 1.26 13.11
C ALA A 48 -4.54 1.09 14.52
N ALA A 49 -4.38 -0.15 15.00
CA ALA A 49 -3.69 -0.41 16.26
C ALA A 49 -2.19 -0.03 16.21
N GLN A 50 -1.57 -0.08 15.03
CA GLN A 50 -0.17 0.33 14.83
C GLN A 50 -0.01 1.84 14.60
N ILE A 51 -1.09 2.52 14.22
CA ILE A 51 -1.12 3.95 13.90
C ILE A 51 -2.21 4.62 14.77
N PRO A 52 -2.00 4.73 16.09
CA PRO A 52 -3.01 5.23 17.02
C PRO A 52 -3.36 6.72 16.78
N THR A 53 -2.54 7.44 16.01
CA THR A 53 -2.75 8.83 15.59
C THR A 53 -3.82 8.97 14.50
N LYS A 54 -4.25 7.88 13.87
CA LYS A 54 -5.23 7.89 12.78
C LYS A 54 -6.45 7.03 13.13
N GLU A 55 -7.63 7.61 12.97
CA GLU A 55 -8.88 6.88 13.12
C GLU A 55 -8.99 5.74 12.11
N ALA A 56 -9.61 4.63 12.52
CA ALA A 56 -9.82 3.46 11.68
C ALA A 56 -10.50 3.79 10.34
N VAL A 57 -11.40 4.79 10.32
CA VAL A 57 -12.02 5.27 9.08
C VAL A 57 -10.99 5.83 8.11
N LYS A 58 -10.06 6.67 8.58
CA LYS A 58 -8.98 7.25 7.76
C LYS A 58 -7.98 6.19 7.29
N VAL A 59 -7.65 5.24 8.16
CA VAL A 59 -6.83 4.06 7.80
C VAL A 59 -7.52 3.25 6.71
N GLY A 60 -8.84 3.04 6.81
CA GLY A 60 -9.63 2.35 5.80
C GLY A 60 -9.62 3.04 4.43
N TYR A 61 -9.74 4.37 4.40
CA TYR A 61 -9.60 5.14 3.15
C TYR A 61 -8.19 5.01 2.55
N LYS A 62 -7.15 5.11 3.38
CA LYS A 62 -5.76 4.98 2.93
C LYS A 62 -5.48 3.58 2.38
N TYR A 63 -5.96 2.54 3.07
CA TYR A 63 -5.90 1.14 2.63
C TYR A 63 -6.54 0.95 1.24
N ASP A 64 -7.74 1.49 1.01
CA ASP A 64 -8.41 1.36 -0.29
C ASP A 64 -7.62 2.02 -1.41
N ASN A 65 -7.10 3.22 -1.16
CA ASN A 65 -6.29 3.95 -2.13
C ASN A 65 -5.01 3.16 -2.46
N LEU A 66 -4.36 2.58 -1.43
CA LEU A 66 -3.19 1.75 -1.61
C LEU A 66 -3.47 0.51 -2.46
N MET A 67 -4.55 -0.22 -2.14
CA MET A 67 -4.93 -1.43 -2.87
C MET A 67 -5.33 -1.11 -4.32
N LYS A 68 -5.95 0.05 -4.57
CA LYS A 68 -6.22 0.53 -5.93
C LYS A 68 -4.92 0.79 -6.70
N SER A 69 -3.97 1.51 -6.11
CA SER A 69 -2.65 1.77 -6.71
C SER A 69 -1.88 0.48 -6.96
N TYR A 70 -1.89 -0.46 -6.01
CA TYR A 70 -1.27 -1.77 -6.17
C TYR A 70 -1.87 -2.56 -7.35
N ARG A 71 -3.20 -2.62 -7.45
CA ARG A 71 -3.86 -3.28 -8.58
C ARG A 71 -3.56 -2.60 -9.91
N ALA A 72 -3.47 -1.28 -9.93
CA ALA A 72 -3.07 -0.53 -11.11
C ALA A 72 -1.63 -0.91 -11.52
N ALA A 73 -0.67 -0.88 -10.59
CA ALA A 73 0.71 -1.28 -10.84
C ALA A 73 0.82 -2.75 -11.30
N ALA A 74 0.08 -3.67 -10.67
CA ALA A 74 0.05 -5.08 -11.07
C ALA A 74 -0.56 -5.29 -12.47
N LYS A 75 -1.63 -4.55 -12.81
CA LYS A 75 -2.21 -4.57 -14.16
C LYS A 75 -1.22 -4.05 -15.21
N LEU A 76 -0.48 -3.01 -14.86
CA LEU A 76 0.52 -2.41 -15.72
C LEU A 76 1.73 -3.33 -15.94
N ASN A 77 2.17 -4.08 -14.93
CA ASN A 77 3.22 -5.10 -15.07
C ASN A 77 2.83 -6.23 -16.04
N ASN A 78 1.52 -6.51 -16.17
CA ASN A 78 1.00 -7.49 -17.13
C ASN A 78 0.82 -6.91 -18.56
N GLN A 79 1.20 -5.66 -18.80
CA GLN A 79 1.21 -5.03 -20.12
C GLN A 79 2.67 -4.85 -20.57
N THR A 80 3.08 -5.53 -21.63
CA THR A 80 4.38 -5.33 -22.28
C THR A 80 4.43 -3.92 -22.89
N GLY A 81 5.49 -3.14 -22.61
CA GLY A 81 5.69 -1.81 -23.21
C GLY A 81 6.08 -0.67 -22.26
N TRP A 82 6.55 -0.95 -21.04
CA TRP A 82 6.86 0.07 -20.03
C TRP A 82 8.16 0.86 -20.25
N GLY A 83 8.90 0.61 -21.34
CA GLY A 83 10.17 1.30 -21.60
C GLY A 83 11.26 1.05 -20.55
N LEU A 84 11.03 0.13 -19.62
CA LEU A 84 12.04 -0.41 -18.72
C LEU A 84 12.83 -1.47 -19.50
N PRO A 85 14.18 -1.45 -19.46
CA PRO A 85 14.97 -2.48 -20.09
C PRO A 85 14.61 -3.85 -19.52
N GLU A 86 14.69 -4.87 -20.34
CA GLU A 86 14.28 -6.25 -20.03
C GLU A 86 14.95 -6.78 -18.74
N GLN A 87 16.14 -6.28 -18.43
CA GLN A 87 16.87 -6.54 -17.19
C GLN A 87 16.16 -6.01 -15.93
N ASP A 88 15.54 -4.82 -15.96
CA ASP A 88 14.80 -4.28 -14.81
C ASP A 88 13.45 -4.99 -14.64
N LEU A 89 12.88 -5.47 -15.74
CA LEU A 89 11.69 -6.32 -15.72
C LEU A 89 12.03 -7.70 -15.13
N ASP A 90 13.12 -8.33 -15.54
CA ASP A 90 13.55 -9.63 -15.01
C ASP A 90 14.05 -9.54 -13.56
N GLU A 91 14.81 -8.51 -13.19
CA GLU A 91 15.24 -8.24 -11.82
C GLU A 91 14.03 -7.93 -10.94
N GLY A 92 13.06 -7.19 -11.49
CA GLY A 92 11.75 -7.03 -10.89
C GLY A 92 11.05 -8.37 -10.70
N HIS A 93 10.92 -9.21 -11.72
CA HIS A 93 10.22 -10.50 -11.59
C HIS A 93 10.95 -11.49 -10.66
N ARG A 94 12.29 -11.40 -10.53
CA ARG A 94 13.11 -12.14 -9.56
C ARG A 94 12.98 -11.61 -8.13
N CYS A 95 13.05 -10.31 -7.92
CA CYS A 95 13.00 -9.68 -6.60
C CYS A 95 11.57 -9.43 -6.07
N LEU A 96 10.57 -9.35 -6.96
CA LEU A 96 9.21 -8.86 -6.67
C LEU A 96 8.16 -9.97 -6.52
N ARG A 97 8.58 -11.23 -6.34
CA ARG A 97 7.72 -12.25 -5.72
C ARG A 97 7.55 -11.96 -4.22
N GLY A 98 7.02 -10.80 -3.85
CA GLY A 98 6.66 -10.54 -2.46
C GLY A 98 6.48 -9.08 -2.03
N ASN A 99 7.12 -8.09 -2.63
CA ASN A 99 7.13 -6.75 -2.03
C ASN A 99 6.16 -5.75 -2.67
N VAL A 100 4.96 -5.70 -2.08
CA VAL A 100 3.89 -4.73 -2.33
C VAL A 100 4.37 -3.28 -2.16
N ALA A 101 5.33 -3.05 -1.27
CA ALA A 101 5.87 -1.73 -0.93
C ALA A 101 6.66 -1.04 -2.03
N PHE A 102 7.50 -1.77 -2.77
CA PHE A 102 8.31 -1.16 -3.81
C PHE A 102 7.41 -0.59 -4.91
N TYR A 103 6.38 -1.32 -5.35
CA TYR A 103 5.39 -0.85 -6.33
C TYR A 103 4.60 0.38 -5.87
N ILE A 104 4.28 0.48 -4.57
CA ILE A 104 3.61 1.64 -4.00
C ILE A 104 4.57 2.85 -4.03
N LEU A 105 5.83 2.65 -3.66
CA LEU A 105 6.85 3.70 -3.64
C LEU A 105 7.19 4.16 -5.07
N SER A 106 7.37 3.26 -6.04
CA SER A 106 7.63 3.61 -7.44
C SER A 106 6.49 4.47 -8.02
N TYR A 107 5.23 4.16 -7.72
CA TYR A 107 4.07 4.89 -8.25
C TYR A 107 3.79 6.21 -7.52
N GLN A 108 4.18 6.35 -6.25
CA GLN A 108 4.02 7.60 -5.49
C GLN A 108 5.18 8.58 -5.73
N PHE A 109 6.39 8.11 -6.02
CA PHE A 109 7.58 8.96 -6.19
C PHE A 109 7.87 9.40 -7.64
N HIS A 110 7.40 8.70 -8.68
CA HIS A 110 7.59 9.10 -10.09
C HIS A 110 6.49 10.04 -10.64
N LYS A 111 5.64 10.59 -9.76
CA LYS A 111 4.60 11.57 -10.13
C LYS A 111 4.91 13.00 -9.63
N PHE A 112 6.20 13.31 -9.48
CA PHE A 112 6.72 14.67 -9.33
C PHE A 112 7.81 14.92 -10.35
#